data_AF-A0A2G2K2L5-F1
#
_entry.id   AF-A0A2G2K2L5-F1
#
_cell.length_a   1.000
_cell.length_b   1.000
_cell.length_c   1.000
_cell.angle_alpha   90.00
_cell.angle_beta   90.00
_cell.angle_gamma   90.00
#
_symmetry.space_group_name_H-M   'P 1'
#
loop_
_entity.id
_entity.type
_entity.pdbx_description
1 polymer ?
#
loop_
_entity_poly.entity_id
_entity_poly.type
_entity_poly.pdbx_seq_one_letter_code
_entity_poly.pdbx_strand_id
1 'polypeptide(L)'
;MDKINYPMTRINSKNWLDEEDLFPLFNGYIYTSKEKLFNDYYSNKEFVDCKGDIYKVIDRIPPTNFWRNFLKFLPNVYREKLVFIKTNKKIELIELKKDLIAGIRRFNNDATSEAGKEWIMEIERSKSIKEVLCGVQ
;
A
#
# COMPACT_ATOMS: atom_id res chain seq x y z
N MET A 1 18.89 2.59 10.54
CA MET A 1 17.53 2.26 10.05
C MET A 1 17.51 2.55 8.57
N ASP A 2 17.32 1.53 7.73
CA ASP A 2 17.15 1.76 6.30
C ASP A 2 15.91 2.62 6.06
N LYS A 3 16.06 3.68 5.27
CA LYS A 3 15.00 4.64 5.00
C LYS A 3 14.08 4.07 3.91
N ILE A 4 12.84 3.73 4.30
CA ILE A 4 11.76 3.36 3.39
C ILE A 4 11.52 4.48 2.37
N ASN A 5 11.40 4.13 1.09
CA ASN A 5 11.18 5.06 -0.01
C ASN A 5 9.71 5.02 -0.42
N TYR A 6 8.88 5.83 0.24
CA TYR A 6 7.47 5.96 -0.10
C TYR A 6 7.25 6.58 -1.50
N PRO A 7 6.09 6.32 -2.14
CA PRO A 7 5.01 5.42 -1.70
C PRO A 7 5.39 3.95 -1.65
N MET A 8 4.62 3.17 -0.89
CA MET A 8 4.69 1.71 -0.85
C MET A 8 3.38 1.11 -1.28
N THR A 9 3.38 -0.08 -1.89
CA THR A 9 2.13 -0.83 -2.11
C THR A 9 2.25 -2.25 -1.56
N ARG A 10 1.12 -2.87 -1.26
CA ARG A 10 1.07 -4.24 -0.75
C ARG A 10 1.39 -5.21 -1.89
N ILE A 11 2.18 -6.25 -1.61
CA ILE A 11 2.38 -7.37 -2.53
C ILE A 11 1.29 -8.39 -2.22
N ASN A 12 0.41 -8.63 -3.18
CA ASN A 12 -0.86 -9.31 -2.92
C ASN A 12 -0.98 -10.68 -3.57
N SER A 13 0.08 -11.23 -4.16
CA SER A 13 0.11 -12.19 -5.29
C SER A 13 -0.80 -13.40 -5.30
N LYS A 14 -1.59 -13.68 -4.25
CA LYS A 14 -2.69 -14.66 -4.24
C LYS A 14 -3.91 -14.28 -3.38
N ASN A 15 -3.84 -13.23 -2.57
CA ASN A 15 -4.77 -12.98 -1.46
C ASN A 15 -5.30 -11.53 -1.43
N TRP A 16 -5.80 -11.05 -2.57
CA TRP A 16 -6.54 -9.79 -2.66
C TRP A 16 -7.85 -9.89 -1.89
N LEU A 17 -8.08 -8.96 -0.96
CA LEU A 17 -9.33 -8.88 -0.19
C LEU A 17 -10.39 -8.13 -0.99
N ASP A 18 -10.08 -6.89 -1.37
CA ASP A 18 -10.92 -5.98 -2.15
C ASP A 18 -10.04 -4.91 -2.86
N GLU A 19 -10.68 -3.90 -3.44
CA GLU A 19 -10.00 -2.83 -4.17
C GLU A 19 -9.06 -1.96 -3.32
N GLU A 20 -9.24 -1.92 -1.99
CA GLU A 20 -8.38 -1.12 -1.10
C GLU A 20 -6.94 -1.63 -1.09
N ASP A 21 -6.75 -2.92 -1.39
CA ASP A 21 -5.42 -3.55 -1.51
C ASP A 21 -4.61 -3.00 -2.69
N LEU A 22 -5.23 -2.27 -3.62
CA LEU A 22 -4.54 -1.61 -4.75
C LEU A 22 -3.95 -0.25 -4.38
N PHE A 23 -4.41 0.37 -3.28
CA PHE A 23 -3.98 1.73 -2.96
C PHE A 23 -2.63 1.76 -2.25
N PRO A 24 -1.69 2.61 -2.72
CA PRO A 24 -0.41 2.74 -2.08
C PRO A 24 -0.49 3.53 -0.77
N LEU A 25 0.39 3.17 0.16
CA LEU A 25 0.72 3.95 1.33
C LEU A 25 1.73 5.05 0.96
N PHE A 26 1.30 6.30 1.03
CA PHE A 26 2.17 7.46 0.78
C PHE A 26 3.09 7.81 1.96
N ASN A 27 2.83 7.23 3.14
CA ASN A 27 3.66 7.37 4.33
C ASN A 27 3.44 6.18 5.27
N GLY A 28 4.18 6.13 6.37
CA GLY A 28 4.11 5.05 7.36
C GLY A 28 2.99 5.19 8.38
N TYR A 29 1.89 5.86 8.05
CA TYR A 29 0.75 6.08 8.95
C TYR A 29 -0.55 5.55 8.36
N ILE A 30 -1.41 5.03 9.24
CA ILE A 30 -2.81 4.68 8.95
C ILE A 30 -3.73 5.57 9.78
N TYR A 31 -4.90 5.91 9.24
CA TYR A 31 -5.84 6.87 9.83
C TYR A 31 -7.08 6.19 10.41
N THR A 32 -6.88 4.99 10.98
CA THR A 32 -7.95 4.20 11.59
C THR A 32 -7.47 3.63 12.92
N SER A 33 -8.37 3.58 13.90
CA SER A 33 -8.16 2.85 15.18
C SER A 33 -8.79 1.46 15.16
N LYS A 34 -9.49 1.09 14.08
CA LYS A 34 -10.22 -0.19 14.02
C LYS A 34 -9.23 -1.33 13.89
N GLU A 35 -9.19 -2.20 14.89
CA GLU A 35 -8.30 -3.36 14.92
C GLU A 35 -8.53 -4.33 13.77
N LYS A 36 -9.79 -4.59 13.44
CA LYS A 36 -10.14 -5.44 12.29
C LYS A 36 -9.48 -4.97 10.99
N LEU A 37 -9.54 -3.65 10.70
CA LEU A 37 -8.90 -3.09 9.50
C LEU A 37 -7.37 -3.26 9.52
N PHE A 38 -6.74 -3.09 10.68
CA PHE A 38 -5.31 -3.36 10.79
C PHE A 38 -4.98 -4.83 10.50
N ASN A 39 -5.73 -5.76 11.09
CA ASN A 39 -5.48 -7.18 10.90
C ASN A 39 -5.74 -7.64 9.46
N ASP A 40 -6.79 -7.13 8.83
CA ASP A 40 -7.18 -7.53 7.47
C ASP A 40 -6.18 -7.03 6.41
N TYR A 41 -5.77 -5.75 6.48
CA TYR A 41 -4.99 -5.09 5.41
C TYR A 41 -3.50 -4.90 5.70
N TYR A 42 -3.07 -4.94 6.97
CA TYR A 42 -1.71 -4.53 7.34
C TYR A 42 -0.93 -5.61 8.10
N SER A 43 -1.52 -6.21 9.13
CA SER A 43 -0.82 -7.15 10.00
C SER A 43 -0.20 -8.30 9.22
N ASN A 44 1.11 -8.51 9.42
CA ASN A 44 1.92 -9.54 8.75
C ASN A 44 1.94 -9.48 7.22
N LYS A 45 1.46 -8.40 6.58
CA LYS A 45 1.51 -8.23 5.13
C LYS A 45 2.86 -7.69 4.67
N GLU A 46 3.24 -8.04 3.45
CA GLU A 46 4.44 -7.56 2.79
C GLU A 46 4.11 -6.37 1.88
N PHE A 47 4.93 -5.33 1.95
CA PHE A 47 4.83 -4.10 1.15
C PHE A 47 6.15 -3.85 0.44
N VAL A 48 6.07 -3.35 -0.79
CA VAL A 48 7.22 -2.92 -1.61
C VAL A 48 7.31 -1.40 -1.64
N ASP A 49 8.52 -0.86 -1.51
CA ASP A 49 8.80 0.57 -1.66
C ASP A 49 9.24 0.96 -3.09
N CYS A 50 9.46 2.25 -3.37
CA CYS A 50 9.87 2.72 -4.70
C CYS A 50 11.19 2.13 -5.24
N LYS A 51 12.01 1.47 -4.41
CA LYS A 51 13.27 0.82 -4.80
C LYS A 51 13.15 -0.69 -4.94
N GLY A 52 11.94 -1.22 -4.81
CA GLY A 52 11.69 -2.66 -4.85
C GLY A 52 12.04 -3.37 -3.54
N ASP A 53 12.42 -2.66 -2.48
CA ASP A 53 12.73 -3.29 -1.19
C ASP A 53 11.44 -3.73 -0.50
N ILE A 54 11.41 -4.99 -0.02
CA ILE A 54 10.24 -5.57 0.64
C ILE A 54 10.36 -5.39 2.16
N TYR A 55 9.26 -4.95 2.75
CA TYR A 55 9.10 -4.79 4.19
C TYR A 55 7.84 -5.52 4.65
N LYS A 56 7.90 -6.10 5.85
CA LYS A 56 6.74 -6.72 6.49
C LYS A 56 6.25 -5.83 7.62
N VAL A 57 4.94 -5.61 7.70
CA VAL A 57 4.34 -4.93 8.85
C VAL A 57 4.27 -5.92 10.01
N ILE A 58 4.86 -5.54 11.15
CA ILE A 58 4.87 -6.36 12.37
C ILE A 58 3.99 -5.79 13.47
N ASP A 59 3.74 -4.49 13.46
CA ASP A 59 2.97 -3.81 14.51
C ASP A 59 2.52 -2.42 14.06
N ARG A 60 1.87 -1.69 14.96
CA ARG A 60 1.48 -0.29 14.85
C ARG A 60 1.55 0.40 16.21
N ILE A 61 1.92 1.67 16.20
CA ILE A 61 2.08 2.47 17.40
C ILE A 61 0.98 3.54 17.41
N PRO A 62 0.09 3.55 18.43
CA PRO A 62 -0.93 4.59 18.55
C PRO A 62 -0.29 5.95 18.83
N PRO A 63 -1.00 7.07 18.59
CA PRO A 63 -0.46 8.38 18.88
C PRO A 63 -0.24 8.53 20.39
N THR A 64 0.95 9.03 20.75
CA THR A 64 1.34 9.25 22.16
C THR A 64 0.62 10.44 22.80
N ASN A 65 0.07 11.36 21.99
CA ASN A 65 -0.60 12.55 22.49
C ASN A 65 -2.05 12.23 22.90
N PHE A 66 -2.36 12.45 24.18
CA PHE A 66 -3.68 12.28 24.76
C PHE A 66 -4.80 12.96 23.95
N TRP A 67 -4.56 14.18 23.45
CA TRP A 67 -5.54 14.92 22.66
C TRP A 67 -5.87 14.23 21.34
N ARG A 68 -4.92 13.54 20.71
CA ARG A 68 -5.18 12.79 19.48
C ARG A 68 -6.01 11.54 19.73
N ASN A 69 -5.86 10.92 20.90
CA ASN A 69 -6.69 9.79 21.32
C ASN A 69 -8.11 10.25 21.67
N PHE A 70 -8.25 11.40 22.34
CA PHE A 70 -9.54 11.97 22.72
C PHE A 70 -10.32 12.48 21.50
N LEU A 71 -9.65 13.19 20.60
CA LEU A 71 -10.25 13.78 19.38
C LEU A 71 -10.25 12.83 18.18
N LYS A 72 -10.26 11.51 18.42
CA LYS A 72 -10.21 10.50 17.35
C LYS A 72 -11.39 10.52 16.37
N PHE A 73 -12.46 11.24 16.72
CA PHE A 73 -13.62 11.46 15.86
C PHE A 73 -13.38 12.55 14.80
N LEU A 74 -12.34 13.38 14.95
CA LEU A 74 -12.01 14.40 13.96
C LEU A 74 -11.19 13.79 12.80
N PRO A 75 -11.55 14.10 11.54
CA PRO A 75 -10.78 13.65 10.38
C PRO A 75 -9.31 14.06 10.46
N ASN A 76 -8.40 13.16 10.06
CA ASN A 76 -6.95 13.37 10.03
C ASN A 76 -6.25 13.65 11.38
N VAL A 77 -6.98 13.66 12.51
CA VAL A 77 -6.40 13.91 13.84
C VAL A 77 -5.79 12.63 14.44
N TYR A 78 -6.44 11.49 14.24
CA TYR A 78 -5.96 10.20 14.69
C TYR A 78 -5.15 9.51 13.59
N ARG A 79 -3.92 9.10 13.94
CA ARG A 79 -3.08 8.28 13.07
C ARG A 79 -2.21 7.34 13.90
N GLU A 80 -2.10 6.10 13.46
CA GLU A 80 -1.19 5.11 14.02
C GLU A 80 0.02 4.97 13.10
N LYS A 81 1.21 4.83 13.67
CA LYS A 81 2.44 4.62 12.90
C LYS A 81 2.64 3.14 12.69
N LEU A 82 2.70 2.68 11.44
CA LEU A 82 3.05 1.31 11.12
C LEU A 82 4.51 1.01 11.45
N VAL A 83 4.76 -0.17 12.00
CA VAL A 83 6.09 -0.69 12.30
C VAL A 83 6.44 -1.73 11.24
N PHE A 84 7.51 -1.44 10.51
CA PHE A 84 8.01 -2.28 9.43
C PHE A 84 9.32 -2.95 9.82
N ILE A 85 9.47 -4.21 9.41
CA ILE A 85 10.75 -4.92 9.39
C ILE A 85 11.18 -5.17 7.94
N LYS A 86 12.44 -4.86 7.62
CA LYS A 86 13.01 -5.16 6.30
C LYS A 86 13.16 -6.67 6.14
N THR A 87 12.73 -7.23 5.02
CA THR A 87 12.79 -8.69 4.80
C THR A 87 14.06 -9.14 4.08
N ASN A 88 14.90 -8.21 3.63
CA ASN A 88 16.04 -8.41 2.73
C ASN A 88 15.69 -9.02 1.36
N LYS A 89 14.40 -9.16 1.06
CA LYS A 89 13.91 -9.52 -0.28
C LYS A 89 13.75 -8.25 -1.12
N LYS A 90 13.82 -8.43 -2.43
CA LYS A 90 13.44 -7.44 -3.43
C LYS A 90 12.40 -8.05 -4.36
N ILE A 91 11.56 -7.20 -4.94
CA ILE A 91 10.69 -7.56 -6.06
C ILE A 91 11.14 -6.81 -7.30
N GLU A 92 11.17 -7.50 -8.43
CA GLU A 92 11.51 -6.88 -9.71
C GLU A 92 10.31 -6.11 -10.27
N LEU A 93 10.58 -5.05 -11.04
CA LEU A 93 9.54 -4.23 -11.66
C LEU A 93 8.52 -5.07 -12.43
N ILE A 94 8.99 -6.07 -13.20
CA ILE A 94 8.12 -6.93 -14.01
C ILE A 94 7.17 -7.76 -13.15
N GLU A 95 7.60 -8.20 -11.97
CA GLU A 95 6.79 -8.99 -11.04
C GLU A 95 5.73 -8.11 -10.38
N LEU A 96 6.11 -6.91 -9.93
CA LEU A 96 5.17 -5.96 -9.35
C LEU A 96 4.08 -5.53 -10.35
N LYS A 97 4.45 -5.25 -11.61
CA LYS A 97 3.48 -4.92 -12.67
C LYS A 97 2.46 -6.04 -12.84
N LYS A 98 2.93 -7.29 -12.91
CA LYS A 98 2.05 -8.47 -13.04
C LYS A 98 1.08 -8.58 -11.86
N ASP A 99 1.56 -8.34 -10.64
CA ASP A 99 0.75 -8.37 -9.42
C ASP A 99 -0.38 -7.34 -9.48
N LEU A 100 -0.03 -6.06 -9.69
CA LEU A 100 -0.98 -4.96 -9.70
C LEU A 100 -2.00 -5.08 -10.84
N ILE A 101 -1.56 -5.44 -12.05
CA ILE A 101 -2.47 -5.64 -13.19
C ILE A 101 -3.47 -6.77 -12.90
N ALA A 102 -3.03 -7.85 -12.22
CA ALA A 102 -3.94 -8.92 -11.82
C ALA A 102 -4.98 -8.43 -10.80
N GLY A 103 -4.58 -7.59 -9.84
CA GLY A 103 -5.50 -6.96 -8.90
C GLY A 103 -6.50 -6.03 -9.60
N ILE A 104 -6.04 -5.15 -10.49
CA ILE A 104 -6.92 -4.25 -11.25
C ILE A 104 -7.94 -5.07 -12.04
N ARG A 105 -7.50 -6.08 -12.80
CA ARG A 105 -8.40 -6.94 -13.59
C ARG A 105 -9.43 -7.68 -12.72
N ARG A 106 -9.07 -8.04 -11.49
CA ARG A 106 -9.98 -8.72 -10.56
C ARG A 106 -11.12 -7.82 -10.10
N PHE A 107 -10.86 -6.54 -9.90
CA PHE A 107 -11.83 -5.60 -9.32
C PHE A 107 -12.48 -4.69 -10.37
N ASN A 108 -12.00 -4.69 -11.61
CA ASN A 108 -12.59 -3.92 -12.69
C ASN A 108 -13.98 -4.51 -13.05
N ASN A 109 -15.01 -3.67 -13.01
CA ASN A 109 -16.35 -4.00 -13.48
C ASN A 109 -16.72 -3.14 -14.71
N ASP A 110 -17.88 -3.41 -15.34
CA ASP A 110 -18.28 -2.72 -16.57
C ASP A 110 -18.29 -1.18 -16.44
N ALA A 111 -18.61 -0.66 -15.25
CA ALA A 111 -18.66 0.77 -14.97
C ALA A 111 -17.28 1.42 -14.80
N THR A 112 -16.26 0.67 -14.38
CA THR A 112 -14.88 1.16 -14.21
C THR A 112 -13.95 0.73 -15.34
N SER A 113 -14.48 0.01 -16.33
CA SER A 113 -13.69 -0.73 -17.33
C SER A 113 -12.67 0.13 -18.06
N GLU A 114 -13.01 1.37 -18.41
CA GLU A 114 -12.11 2.28 -19.12
C GLU A 114 -10.98 2.82 -18.23
N ALA A 115 -11.31 3.30 -17.01
CA ALA A 115 -10.32 3.76 -16.05
C ALA A 115 -9.32 2.64 -15.68
N GLY A 116 -9.81 1.39 -15.54
CA GLY A 116 -8.94 0.25 -15.29
C GLY A 116 -8.04 -0.10 -16.48
N LYS A 117 -8.48 0.10 -17.74
CA LYS A 117 -7.61 -0.08 -18.92
C LYS A 117 -6.52 0.99 -18.98
N GLU A 118 -6.89 2.26 -18.77
CA GLU A 118 -5.94 3.37 -18.72
C GLU A 118 -4.88 3.12 -17.66
N TRP A 119 -5.29 2.71 -16.45
CA TRP A 119 -4.37 2.41 -15.37
C TRP A 119 -3.42 1.24 -15.70
N ILE A 120 -3.94 0.16 -16.30
CA ILE A 120 -3.09 -0.95 -16.77
C ILE A 120 -2.06 -0.45 -17.80
N MET A 121 -2.49 0.39 -18.76
CA MET A 121 -1.59 0.96 -19.77
C MET A 121 -0.49 1.83 -19.15
N GLU A 122 -0.80 2.62 -18.13
CA GLU A 122 0.19 3.41 -17.39
C GLU A 122 1.21 2.53 -16.65
N ILE A 123 0.73 1.48 -15.98
CA ILE A 123 1.60 0.49 -15.29
C ILE A 123 2.50 -0.22 -16.32
N GLU A 124 1.97 -0.61 -17.47
CA GLU A 124 2.74 -1.26 -18.53
C GLU A 124 3.85 -0.34 -19.07
N ARG A 125 3.57 0.96 -19.24
CA ARG A 125 4.53 1.96 -19.74
C ARG A 125 5.59 2.40 -18.72
N SER A 126 5.30 2.25 -17.43
CA SER A 126 6.20 2.68 -16.35
C SER A 126 7.59 2.00 -16.43
N LYS A 127 8.67 2.76 -16.30
CA LYS A 127 10.06 2.26 -16.42
C LYS A 127 10.71 1.94 -15.08
N SER A 128 10.05 2.28 -13.98
CA SER A 128 10.52 2.07 -12.62
C SER A 128 9.36 1.76 -11.67
N ILE A 129 9.65 1.16 -10.51
CA ILE A 129 8.65 0.93 -9.46
C ILE A 129 8.11 2.28 -8.96
N LYS A 130 8.97 3.30 -8.89
CA LYS A 130 8.54 4.66 -8.56
C LYS A 130 7.48 5.19 -9.53
N GLU A 131 7.68 5.04 -10.84
CA GLU A 131 6.66 5.45 -11.84
C GLU A 131 5.37 4.64 -11.69
N VAL A 132 5.45 3.34 -11.41
CA VAL A 132 4.25 2.52 -11.16
C VAL A 132 3.42 3.07 -9.99
N LEU A 133 4.08 3.54 -8.92
CA LEU A 133 3.40 3.99 -7.70
C LEU A 133 3.05 5.48 -7.69
N CYS A 134 3.71 6.30 -8.50
CA CYS A 134 3.52 7.75 -8.55
C CYS A 134 2.87 8.26 -9.86
N GLY A 135 2.70 7.39 -10.85
CA GLY A 135 2.33 7.77 -12.22
C GLY A 135 3.56 8.05 -13.10
N VAL A 136 3.35 7.98 -14.42
CA VAL A 136 4.33 8.36 -15.43
C VAL A 136 4.31 9.89 -15.56
N GLN A 137 5.45 10.53 -15.29
CA GLN A 137 5.64 11.97 -15.53
C GLN A 137 6.13 12.25 -16.95
#